data_AF-A0A1T3CNS6-F1
#
_entry.id   AF-A0A1T3CNS6-F1
#
_cell.length_a   1.000
_cell.length_b   1.000
_cell.length_c   1.000
_cell.angle_alpha   90.00
_cell.angle_beta   90.00
_cell.angle_gamma   90.00
#
_symmetry.space_group_name_H-M   'P 1'
#
loop_
_entity.id
_entity.type
_entity.pdbx_description
1 polymer ?
#
loop_
_entity_poly.entity_id
_entity_poly.type
_entity_poly.pdbx_seq_one_letter_code
_entity_poly.pdbx_strand_id
1 'polypeptide(L)'
;MGEIISTSVFDYLWIQFYNNNGYGPDPCSLGLPGDAPFNFNNWTSFIATTPSKNAKLFIGVPANTLAANGNAGGAVYYATPAQLATIVQDTKSNPAFGGIMMWAAGYSDANVNNGCTYAQEAKNILLTGAPCGGSQPVSSSLPTTTAKPTKSATSTSSATGSGPTGTVPQWGQCGGEGYTGPTQCIAPYKCVAQGEWWSSCQ
;
A
#
# COMPACT_ATOMS: atom_id res chain seq x y z
N MET A 1 -16.69 -4.42 -17.27
CA MET A 1 -16.73 -3.42 -16.19
C MET A 1 -17.59 -2.21 -16.57
N GLY A 2 -17.32 -1.54 -17.70
CA GLY A 2 -18.08 -0.35 -18.13
C GLY A 2 -19.59 -0.55 -18.15
N GLU A 3 -20.09 -1.68 -18.67
CA GLU A 3 -21.53 -2.00 -18.71
C GLU A 3 -22.19 -2.05 -17.32
N ILE A 4 -21.53 -2.66 -16.34
CA ILE A 4 -22.02 -2.74 -14.96
C ILE A 4 -22.08 -1.35 -14.34
N ILE A 5 -21.04 -0.53 -14.55
CA ILE A 5 -20.99 0.84 -14.05
C ILE A 5 -22.08 1.71 -14.70
N SER A 6 -22.37 1.51 -15.98
CA SER A 6 -23.40 2.24 -16.72
C SER A 6 -24.83 1.91 -16.31
N THR A 7 -25.07 0.76 -15.67
CA THR A 7 -26.41 0.24 -15.37
C THR A 7 -26.70 0.13 -13.87
N SER A 8 -25.69 0.27 -13.01
CA SER A 8 -25.80 0.13 -11.56
C SER A 8 -25.37 1.38 -10.81
N VAL A 9 -25.77 1.48 -9.54
CA VAL A 9 -25.33 2.54 -8.63
C VAL A 9 -24.23 1.99 -7.73
N PHE A 10 -23.11 2.70 -7.69
CA PHE A 10 -22.00 2.45 -6.77
C PHE A 10 -21.74 3.70 -5.92
N ASP A 11 -21.46 3.50 -4.64
CA ASP A 11 -20.98 4.57 -3.76
C ASP A 11 -19.48 4.85 -3.96
N TYR A 12 -18.72 3.78 -4.22
CA TYR A 12 -17.26 3.82 -4.33
C TYR A 12 -16.77 3.01 -5.52
N LEU A 13 -15.81 3.56 -6.24
CA LEU A 13 -15.10 2.86 -7.32
C LEU A 13 -13.60 2.92 -7.07
N TRP A 14 -12.97 1.75 -7.00
CA TRP A 14 -11.54 1.62 -6.76
C TRP A 14 -10.84 1.23 -8.06
N ILE A 15 -10.44 2.24 -8.81
CA ILE A 15 -9.94 2.07 -10.17
C ILE A 15 -8.48 1.63 -10.10
N GLN A 16 -8.14 0.49 -10.70
CA GLN A 16 -6.77 -0.02 -10.74
C GLN A 16 -5.97 0.72 -11.81
N PHE A 17 -5.12 1.67 -11.43
CA PHE A 17 -4.26 2.44 -12.35
C PHE A 17 -2.90 1.75 -12.59
N TYR A 18 -2.87 0.42 -12.56
CA TYR A 18 -1.69 -0.42 -12.78
C TYR A 18 -2.03 -1.59 -13.69
N ASN A 19 -1.02 -2.25 -14.29
CA ASN A 19 -1.14 -3.33 -15.27
C ASN A 19 -1.85 -2.95 -16.60
N ASN A 20 -2.16 -1.67 -16.83
CA ASN A 20 -3.02 -1.26 -17.94
C ASN A 20 -2.42 -0.20 -18.89
N ASN A 21 -1.09 0.00 -18.87
CA ASN A 21 -0.42 1.02 -19.70
C ASN A 21 -0.56 0.77 -21.21
N GLY A 22 -0.67 -0.49 -21.64
CA GLY A 22 -0.68 -0.87 -23.07
C GLY A 22 -2.05 -0.96 -23.73
N TYR A 23 -3.14 -0.69 -23.01
CA TYR A 23 -4.50 -0.82 -23.56
C TYR A 23 -4.95 0.49 -24.21
N GLY A 24 -4.70 0.63 -25.51
CA GLY A 24 -5.27 1.71 -26.32
C GLY A 24 -6.74 1.45 -26.69
N PRO A 25 -7.57 2.49 -26.89
CA PRO A 25 -7.22 3.92 -26.81
C PRO A 25 -7.20 4.51 -25.38
N ASP A 26 -7.75 3.79 -24.40
CA ASP A 26 -7.99 4.30 -23.04
C ASP A 26 -7.14 3.54 -22.00
N PRO A 27 -5.84 3.85 -21.87
CA PRO A 27 -4.98 3.20 -20.89
C PRO A 27 -5.45 3.55 -19.47
N CYS A 28 -5.22 2.69 -18.48
CA CYS A 28 -5.52 2.99 -17.09
C CYS A 28 -4.23 3.03 -16.29
N SER A 29 -3.68 4.23 -16.09
CA SER A 29 -2.30 4.41 -15.66
C SER A 29 -2.14 5.58 -14.70
N LEU A 30 -1.10 5.59 -13.87
CA LEU A 30 -0.78 6.67 -12.92
C LEU A 30 0.02 7.82 -13.53
N GLY A 31 0.46 7.72 -14.79
CA GLY A 31 1.31 8.75 -15.41
C GLY A 31 2.72 8.83 -14.84
N LEU A 32 3.24 7.72 -14.31
CA LEU A 32 4.63 7.62 -13.86
C LEU A 32 5.61 7.76 -15.05
N PRO A 33 6.91 8.02 -14.82
CA PRO A 33 7.89 8.06 -15.90
C PRO A 33 7.91 6.75 -16.69
N GLY A 34 7.58 6.81 -17.98
CA GLY A 34 7.50 5.64 -18.87
C GLY A 34 6.09 5.01 -18.96
N ASP A 35 5.14 5.50 -18.18
CA ASP A 35 3.74 5.06 -18.23
C ASP A 35 2.94 5.84 -19.28
N ALA A 36 1.73 5.32 -19.55
CA ALA A 36 0.72 6.08 -20.27
C ALA A 36 0.22 7.28 -19.41
N PRO A 37 -0.36 8.33 -20.03
CA PRO A 37 -0.83 9.49 -19.27
C PRO A 37 -1.83 9.12 -18.17
N PHE A 38 -1.74 9.81 -17.04
CA PHE A 38 -2.72 9.68 -15.97
C PHE A 38 -4.10 10.13 -16.45
N ASN A 39 -5.10 9.25 -16.37
CA ASN A 39 -6.40 9.45 -16.99
C ASN A 39 -7.58 9.49 -15.99
N PHE A 40 -7.35 9.94 -14.75
CA PHE A 40 -8.41 10.08 -13.76
C PHE A 40 -9.58 10.97 -14.23
N ASN A 41 -9.29 12.03 -14.99
CA ASN A 41 -10.33 12.91 -15.51
C ASN A 41 -11.23 12.22 -16.56
N ASN A 42 -10.71 11.29 -17.34
CA ASN A 42 -11.51 10.45 -18.25
C ASN A 42 -12.50 9.61 -17.44
N TRP A 43 -12.05 9.00 -16.33
CA TRP A 43 -12.95 8.29 -15.41
C TRP A 43 -14.02 9.21 -14.83
N THR A 44 -13.65 10.40 -14.34
CA THR A 44 -14.65 11.33 -13.78
C THR A 44 -15.70 11.73 -14.80
N SER A 45 -15.29 11.94 -16.06
CA SER A 45 -16.18 12.29 -17.18
C SER A 45 -17.12 11.14 -17.53
N PHE A 46 -16.60 9.91 -17.58
CA PHE A 46 -17.41 8.72 -17.81
C PHE A 46 -18.45 8.53 -16.70
N ILE A 47 -18.01 8.53 -15.44
CA ILE A 47 -18.89 8.29 -14.28
C ILE A 47 -20.01 9.32 -14.17
N ALA A 48 -19.75 10.58 -14.52
CA ALA A 48 -20.77 11.62 -14.56
C ALA A 48 -21.96 11.32 -15.51
N THR A 49 -21.78 10.42 -16.49
CA THR A 49 -22.84 9.99 -17.42
C THR A 49 -23.64 8.78 -16.93
N THR A 50 -23.27 8.20 -15.78
CA THR A 50 -23.84 6.96 -15.25
C THR A 50 -24.75 7.21 -14.03
N PRO A 51 -25.53 6.21 -13.56
CA PRO A 51 -26.23 6.31 -12.28
C PRO A 51 -25.29 6.57 -11.09
N SER A 52 -24.01 6.22 -11.23
CA SER A 52 -22.96 6.40 -10.23
C SER A 52 -22.32 7.79 -10.23
N LYS A 53 -22.96 8.82 -10.80
CA LYS A 53 -22.44 10.21 -10.87
C LYS A 53 -22.00 10.84 -9.54
N ASN A 54 -22.48 10.30 -8.42
CA ASN A 54 -22.12 10.75 -7.06
C ASN A 54 -21.07 9.86 -6.37
N ALA A 55 -20.58 8.81 -7.05
CA ALA A 55 -19.60 7.88 -6.51
C ALA A 55 -18.29 8.59 -6.21
N LYS A 56 -17.59 8.14 -5.16
CA LYS A 56 -16.21 8.54 -4.92
C LYS A 56 -15.23 7.59 -5.60
N LEU A 57 -14.28 8.19 -6.32
CA LEU A 57 -13.27 7.50 -7.10
C LEU A 57 -11.97 7.42 -6.31
N PHE A 58 -11.46 6.21 -6.14
CA PHE A 58 -10.20 5.94 -5.45
C PHE A 58 -9.14 5.58 -6.48
N ILE A 59 -7.95 6.17 -6.30
CA ILE A 59 -6.76 5.85 -7.09
C ILE A 59 -6.22 4.52 -6.56
N GLY A 60 -6.38 3.44 -7.32
CA GLY A 60 -5.86 2.11 -7.01
C GLY A 60 -4.39 1.99 -7.40
N VAL A 61 -3.52 1.71 -6.43
CA VAL A 61 -2.08 1.60 -6.60
C VAL A 61 -1.53 0.25 -6.11
N PRO A 62 -0.42 -0.26 -6.68
CA PRO A 62 0.34 -1.34 -6.05
C PRO A 62 0.98 -0.84 -4.76
N ALA A 63 0.92 -1.63 -3.69
CA ALA A 63 1.49 -1.27 -2.38
C ALA A 63 3.00 -1.58 -2.27
N ASN A 64 3.57 -2.27 -3.26
CA ASN A 64 4.96 -2.69 -3.33
C ASN A 64 5.35 -2.90 -4.82
N THR A 65 6.63 -2.87 -5.14
CA THR A 65 7.16 -3.11 -6.49
C THR A 65 6.79 -4.49 -7.07
N LEU A 66 6.53 -5.48 -6.22
CA LEU A 66 6.07 -6.81 -6.65
C LEU A 66 4.54 -6.95 -6.65
N ALA A 67 3.79 -5.97 -6.16
CA ALA A 67 2.37 -6.14 -5.88
C ALA A 67 1.49 -6.14 -7.13
N ALA A 68 1.91 -5.45 -8.20
CA ALA A 68 1.09 -5.31 -9.40
C ALA A 68 0.85 -6.66 -10.10
N ASN A 69 1.89 -7.48 -10.26
CA ASN A 69 1.84 -8.73 -11.03
C ASN A 69 2.59 -9.90 -10.39
N GLY A 70 3.09 -9.75 -9.15
CA GLY A 70 3.80 -10.79 -8.40
C GLY A 70 5.26 -10.97 -8.77
N ASN A 71 5.84 -10.13 -9.64
CA ASN A 71 7.25 -10.24 -10.06
C ASN A 71 7.90 -8.87 -10.32
N ALA A 72 9.20 -8.87 -10.61
CA ALA A 72 9.99 -7.64 -10.79
C ALA A 72 9.49 -6.73 -11.91
N GLY A 73 8.79 -7.28 -12.92
CA GLY A 73 8.19 -6.48 -14.00
C GLY A 73 7.03 -5.59 -13.52
N GLY A 74 6.48 -5.84 -12.33
CA GLY A 74 5.43 -5.01 -11.72
C GLY A 74 5.93 -3.66 -11.19
N ALA A 75 7.25 -3.50 -11.03
CA ALA A 75 7.84 -2.33 -10.40
C ALA A 75 7.56 -1.03 -11.17
N VAL A 76 7.34 -1.12 -12.48
CA VAL A 76 7.00 0.03 -13.33
C VAL A 76 5.69 0.72 -12.89
N TYR A 77 4.75 -0.03 -12.31
CA TYR A 77 3.46 0.50 -11.88
C TYR A 77 3.45 1.02 -10.43
N TYR A 78 4.53 0.81 -9.69
CA TYR A 78 4.62 1.22 -8.29
C TYR A 78 5.03 2.71 -8.22
N ALA A 79 4.16 3.52 -7.62
CA ALA A 79 4.49 4.89 -7.27
C ALA A 79 5.33 4.89 -5.97
N THR A 80 6.44 5.60 -5.94
CA THR A 80 7.10 5.94 -4.67
C THR A 80 6.21 6.86 -3.82
N PRO A 81 6.41 6.96 -2.50
CA PRO A 81 5.63 7.90 -1.66
C PRO A 81 5.64 9.34 -2.19
N ALA A 82 6.77 9.81 -2.73
CA ALA A 82 6.88 11.14 -3.34
C ALA A 82 6.04 11.27 -4.62
N GLN A 83 6.08 10.28 -5.51
CA GLN A 83 5.24 10.26 -6.71
C GLN A 83 3.75 10.19 -6.36
N LEU A 84 3.39 9.37 -5.37
CA LEU A 84 2.02 9.28 -4.86
C LEU A 84 1.54 10.62 -4.30
N ALA A 85 2.41 11.36 -3.60
CA ALA A 85 2.09 12.70 -3.10
C ALA A 85 1.77 13.68 -4.24
N THR A 86 2.56 13.68 -5.31
CA THR A 86 2.27 14.47 -6.52
C THR A 86 0.93 14.09 -7.15
N ILE A 87 0.68 12.78 -7.35
CA ILE A 87 -0.57 12.28 -7.93
C ILE A 87 -1.78 12.73 -7.08
N VAL A 88 -1.68 12.63 -5.76
CA VAL A 88 -2.74 13.10 -4.85
C VAL A 88 -2.90 14.62 -4.93
N GLN A 89 -1.79 15.37 -4.98
CA GLN A 89 -1.84 16.83 -5.10
C GLN A 89 -2.57 17.28 -6.37
N ASP A 90 -2.35 16.59 -7.49
CA ASP A 90 -2.99 16.88 -8.77
C ASP A 90 -4.48 16.50 -8.78
N THR A 91 -4.87 15.51 -7.97
CA THR A 91 -6.24 14.96 -7.99
C THR A 91 -7.14 15.52 -6.89
N LYS A 92 -6.59 15.95 -5.75
CA LYS A 92 -7.37 16.24 -4.52
C LYS A 92 -8.42 17.35 -4.66
N SER A 93 -8.29 18.23 -5.64
CA SER A 93 -9.25 19.30 -5.91
C SER A 93 -10.48 18.81 -6.69
N ASN A 94 -10.42 17.62 -7.30
CA ASN A 94 -11.53 17.03 -8.03
C ASN A 94 -12.61 16.53 -7.04
N PRO A 95 -13.88 16.97 -7.15
CA PRO A 95 -14.93 16.62 -6.20
C PRO A 95 -15.30 15.12 -6.19
N ALA A 96 -14.96 14.38 -7.25
CA ALA A 96 -15.15 12.94 -7.30
C ALA A 96 -14.05 12.16 -6.55
N PHE A 97 -12.93 12.80 -6.19
CA PHE A 97 -11.84 12.12 -5.49
C PHE A 97 -12.29 11.62 -4.11
N GLY A 98 -12.06 10.32 -3.87
CA GLY A 98 -12.39 9.61 -2.64
C GLY A 98 -11.20 9.23 -1.78
N GLY A 99 -10.01 9.10 -2.38
CA GLY A 99 -8.79 8.68 -1.70
C GLY A 99 -7.98 7.69 -2.52
N ILE A 100 -7.25 6.83 -1.80
CA ILE A 100 -6.36 5.81 -2.37
C ILE A 100 -6.91 4.43 -2.01
N MET A 101 -6.93 3.53 -2.98
CA MET A 101 -7.03 2.09 -2.76
C MET A 101 -5.64 1.49 -3.01
N MET A 102 -5.24 0.47 -2.26
CA MET A 102 -3.96 -0.18 -2.50
C MET A 102 -4.08 -1.70 -2.52
N TRP A 103 -3.37 -2.31 -3.45
CA TRP A 103 -3.23 -3.75 -3.55
C TRP A 103 -1.82 -4.15 -3.09
N ALA A 104 -1.63 -4.84 -1.98
CA ALA A 104 -2.59 -5.19 -0.93
C ALA A 104 -1.95 -5.04 0.46
N ALA A 105 -2.70 -5.31 1.53
CA ALA A 105 -2.26 -5.10 2.92
C ALA A 105 -0.88 -5.71 3.22
N GLY A 106 -0.66 -6.99 2.91
CA GLY A 106 0.63 -7.65 3.17
C GLY A 106 1.80 -7.03 2.39
N TYR A 107 1.56 -6.55 1.16
CA TYR A 107 2.57 -5.83 0.39
C TYR A 107 2.88 -4.45 0.98
N SER A 108 1.88 -3.76 1.52
CA SER A 108 2.07 -2.50 2.25
C SER A 108 2.88 -2.71 3.52
N ASP A 109 2.55 -3.72 4.31
CA ASP A 109 3.21 -4.01 5.59
C ASP A 109 4.69 -4.37 5.40
N ALA A 110 5.01 -5.06 4.29
CA ALA A 110 6.38 -5.37 3.90
C ALA A 110 7.14 -4.19 3.26
N ASN A 111 6.45 -3.09 2.92
CA ASN A 111 7.02 -1.92 2.28
C ASN A 111 7.14 -0.75 3.28
N VAL A 112 8.24 -0.73 4.03
CA VAL A 112 8.50 0.30 5.05
C VAL A 112 9.42 1.39 4.49
N ASN A 113 8.93 2.63 4.49
CA ASN A 113 9.61 3.83 4.02
C ASN A 113 9.71 4.79 5.21
N ASN A 114 10.92 5.18 5.62
CA ASN A 114 11.14 6.10 6.75
C ASN A 114 10.38 5.73 8.04
N GLY A 115 10.21 4.43 8.31
CA GLY A 115 9.48 3.92 9.48
C GLY A 115 7.95 3.87 9.32
N CYS A 116 7.41 4.23 8.16
CA CYS A 116 6.00 4.08 7.80
C CYS A 116 5.79 2.94 6.81
N THR A 117 4.77 2.10 7.00
CA THR A 117 4.27 1.22 5.94
C THR A 117 3.72 2.04 4.78
N TYR A 118 3.61 1.45 3.59
CA TYR A 118 3.08 2.17 2.43
C TYR A 118 1.63 2.68 2.65
N ALA A 119 0.82 1.97 3.44
CA ALA A 119 -0.49 2.45 3.87
C ALA A 119 -0.41 3.68 4.79
N GLN A 120 0.58 3.73 5.70
CA GLN A 120 0.81 4.89 6.55
C GLN A 120 1.31 6.09 5.75
N GLU A 121 2.16 5.86 4.73
CA GLU A 121 2.56 6.87 3.76
C GLU A 121 1.35 7.47 3.04
N ALA A 122 0.50 6.62 2.44
CA ALA A 122 -0.72 7.05 1.76
C ALA A 122 -1.65 7.84 2.70
N LYS A 123 -1.79 7.39 3.95
CA LYS A 123 -2.58 8.11 4.96
C LYS A 123 -1.99 9.48 5.29
N ASN A 124 -0.68 9.59 5.48
CA ASN A 124 -0.02 10.86 5.77
C ASN A 124 -0.11 11.83 4.60
N ILE A 125 0.06 11.34 3.37
CA ILE A 125 -0.10 12.11 2.14
C ILE A 125 -1.52 12.66 2.02
N LEU A 126 -2.55 11.84 2.27
CA LEU A 126 -3.94 12.30 2.22
C LEU A 126 -4.26 13.37 3.28
N LEU A 127 -3.59 13.33 4.43
CA LEU A 127 -3.81 14.28 5.52
C LEU A 127 -2.99 15.57 5.40
N THR A 128 -1.74 15.46 4.94
CA THR A 128 -0.74 16.54 5.03
C THR A 128 -0.24 17.01 3.67
N GLY A 129 -0.47 16.21 2.62
CA GLY A 129 0.11 16.41 1.29
C GLY A 129 1.56 15.93 1.16
N ALA A 130 2.15 15.33 2.20
CA ALA A 130 3.54 14.90 2.21
C ALA A 130 3.71 13.43 2.66
N PRO A 131 4.77 12.73 2.21
CA PRO A 131 5.19 11.46 2.78
C PRO A 131 5.57 11.56 4.27
N CYS A 132 5.60 10.43 4.96
CA CYS A 132 6.12 10.32 6.32
C CYS A 132 7.58 10.81 6.39
N GLY A 133 7.92 11.42 7.54
CA GLY A 133 9.28 11.92 7.78
C GLY A 133 9.61 13.23 7.06
N GLY A 134 8.67 13.84 6.33
CA GLY A 134 8.81 15.19 5.81
C GLY A 134 8.77 16.23 6.93
N SER A 135 9.80 17.08 7.00
CA SER A 135 9.86 18.24 7.90
C SER A 135 8.74 19.24 7.56
N GLN A 136 7.62 19.19 8.29
CA GLN A 136 6.64 20.28 8.34
C GLN A 136 6.34 20.59 9.81
N PRO A 137 6.08 21.87 10.15
CA PRO A 137 6.08 22.34 11.54
C PRO A 137 4.91 21.75 12.30
N VAL A 138 5.21 20.80 13.17
CA VAL A 138 4.27 20.24 14.14
C VAL A 138 3.90 21.34 15.13
N SER A 139 2.71 21.91 14.99
CA SER A 139 2.05 22.62 16.09
C SER A 139 1.65 21.56 17.12
N SER A 140 2.60 21.27 18.02
CA SER A 140 2.45 20.36 19.15
C SER A 140 1.51 20.96 20.18
N SER A 141 0.31 20.39 20.30
CA SER A 141 -0.48 20.47 21.54
C SER A 141 -0.60 19.06 22.11
N LEU A 142 0.38 18.73 22.97
CA LEU A 142 0.45 17.50 23.75
C LEU A 142 -0.51 17.61 24.96
N PRO A 143 -1.37 16.62 25.27
CA PRO A 143 -1.86 16.45 26.62
C PRO A 143 -0.85 15.64 27.43
N THR A 144 -0.39 16.24 28.52
CA THR A 144 0.43 15.61 29.57
C THR A 144 -0.42 14.64 30.38
N THR A 145 0.00 13.37 30.47
CA THR A 145 -0.43 12.47 31.54
C THR A 145 0.75 11.93 32.32
N THR A 146 0.69 12.25 33.61
CA THR A 146 1.58 12.03 34.75
C THR A 146 2.00 10.57 34.96
N ALA A 147 3.30 10.38 35.21
CA ALA A 147 3.91 9.10 35.59
C ALA A 147 3.74 8.76 37.09
N LYS A 148 3.74 7.45 37.42
CA LYS A 148 3.86 6.90 38.79
C LYS A 148 4.31 5.40 38.73
N PRO A 149 5.06 4.83 39.71
CA PRO A 149 6.51 4.73 39.66
C PRO A 149 7.05 3.29 39.58
N THR A 150 8.36 3.23 39.46
CA THR A 150 9.30 2.12 39.41
C THR A 150 9.17 1.09 40.55
N LYS A 151 9.28 -0.20 40.22
CA LYS A 151 9.80 -1.23 41.12
C LYS A 151 11.01 -1.91 40.48
N SER A 152 12.08 -1.96 41.27
CA SER A 152 13.38 -2.54 40.95
C SER A 152 13.35 -4.07 41.11
N ALA A 153 14.03 -4.79 40.23
CA ALA A 153 14.54 -6.14 40.48
C ALA A 153 15.80 -6.40 39.64
N THR A 154 16.92 -6.43 40.37
CA THR A 154 18.14 -7.25 40.29
C THR A 154 18.53 -7.98 38.99
N SER A 155 19.81 -7.81 38.67
CA SER A 155 20.66 -8.46 37.66
C SER A 155 20.86 -9.97 37.85
N THR A 156 20.76 -10.75 36.75
CA THR A 156 21.74 -11.81 36.39
C THR A 156 21.55 -12.41 34.97
N SER A 157 22.66 -12.50 34.24
CA SER A 157 23.09 -13.51 33.25
C SER A 157 22.25 -13.92 32.01
N SER A 158 22.87 -13.65 30.85
CA SER A 158 22.96 -14.40 29.58
C SER A 158 22.30 -15.78 29.44
N ALA A 159 21.48 -15.96 28.39
CA ALA A 159 21.41 -17.14 27.51
C ALA A 159 20.55 -16.90 26.24
N THR A 160 21.21 -17.07 25.08
CA THR A 160 20.83 -17.72 23.82
C THR A 160 19.35 -17.87 23.37
N GLY A 161 19.06 -17.24 22.22
CA GLY A 161 18.25 -17.73 21.08
C GLY A 161 17.01 -18.59 21.33
N SER A 162 15.83 -17.98 21.18
CA SER A 162 14.57 -18.70 20.95
C SER A 162 13.86 -18.05 19.76
N GLY A 163 13.79 -18.76 18.63
CA GLY A 163 13.02 -18.33 17.46
C GLY A 163 11.52 -18.32 17.76
N PRO A 164 10.72 -17.52 17.04
CA PRO A 164 9.30 -17.40 17.30
C PRO A 164 8.55 -18.67 16.90
N THR A 165 7.72 -19.15 17.82
CA THR A 165 6.81 -20.28 17.64
C THR A 165 5.52 -19.80 16.96
N GLY A 166 5.31 -20.21 15.72
CA GLY A 166 4.10 -19.95 14.94
C GLY A 166 4.14 -20.66 13.59
N THR A 167 2.99 -20.93 12.99
CA THR A 167 2.89 -21.42 11.61
C THR A 167 2.46 -20.28 10.68
N VAL A 168 3.08 -20.17 9.51
CA VAL A 168 2.85 -19.12 8.51
C VAL A 168 1.71 -19.52 7.57
N PRO A 169 0.70 -18.66 7.33
CA PRO A 169 -0.39 -18.96 6.39
C PRO A 169 0.11 -19.03 4.95
N GLN A 170 -0.70 -19.58 4.04
CA GLN A 170 -0.40 -19.55 2.60
C GLN A 170 -0.05 -18.13 2.17
N TRP A 171 1.04 -17.99 1.41
CA TRP A 171 1.64 -16.76 0.92
C TRP A 171 2.33 -15.85 1.95
N GLY A 172 2.29 -16.19 3.25
CA GLY A 172 3.06 -15.48 4.27
C GLY A 172 4.57 -15.73 4.15
N GLN A 173 5.39 -14.80 4.65
CA GLN A 173 6.85 -14.95 4.69
C GLN A 173 7.25 -16.06 5.64
N CYS A 174 8.12 -16.95 5.19
CA CYS A 174 8.64 -18.09 5.97
C CYS A 174 10.17 -18.18 5.90
N GLY A 175 10.84 -17.23 5.26
CA GLY A 175 12.29 -17.19 5.12
C GLY A 175 12.79 -15.97 4.34
N GLY A 176 14.10 -15.91 4.16
CA GLY A 176 14.83 -14.80 3.54
C GLY A 176 15.95 -14.28 4.45
N GLU A 177 17.00 -13.72 3.87
CA GLU A 177 18.09 -13.08 4.61
C GLU A 177 17.54 -12.02 5.59
N GLY A 178 17.95 -12.13 6.87
CA GLY A 178 17.46 -11.27 7.95
C GLY A 178 16.08 -11.61 8.53
N TYR A 179 15.35 -12.59 7.97
CA TYR A 179 14.05 -13.01 8.52
C TYR A 179 14.22 -13.76 9.84
N THR A 180 13.60 -13.24 10.90
CA THR A 180 13.63 -13.81 12.26
C THR A 180 12.29 -14.39 12.70
N GLY A 181 11.30 -14.44 11.78
CA GLY A 181 9.95 -14.93 12.03
C GLY A 181 9.80 -16.46 11.93
N PRO A 182 8.57 -16.98 12.08
CA PRO A 182 8.30 -18.41 11.95
C PRO A 182 8.60 -18.91 10.53
N THR A 183 9.27 -20.04 10.42
CA THR A 183 9.70 -20.62 9.12
C THR A 183 8.82 -21.79 8.66
N GLN A 184 7.91 -22.24 9.50
CA GLN A 184 7.05 -23.39 9.22
C GLN A 184 5.71 -22.93 8.68
N CYS A 185 5.34 -23.40 7.49
CA CYS A 185 4.04 -23.11 6.89
C CYS A 185 2.93 -23.96 7.50
N ILE A 186 1.71 -23.43 7.50
CA ILE A 186 0.50 -24.22 7.78
C ILE A 186 0.40 -25.33 6.72
N ALA A 187 0.14 -26.57 7.14
CA ALA A 187 -0.07 -27.67 6.20
C ALA A 187 -1.27 -27.36 5.28
N PRO A 188 -1.19 -27.64 3.97
CA PRO A 188 -0.19 -28.46 3.27
C PRO A 188 1.00 -27.68 2.66
N TYR A 189 1.12 -26.39 2.96
CA TYR A 189 2.04 -25.50 2.26
C TYR A 189 3.49 -25.70 2.67
N LYS A 190 4.41 -25.38 1.77
CA LYS A 190 5.85 -25.45 1.98
C LYS A 190 6.48 -24.07 1.87
N CYS A 191 7.54 -23.84 2.63
CA CYS A 191 8.30 -22.62 2.50
C CYS A 191 9.12 -22.67 1.21
N VAL A 192 8.76 -21.84 0.23
CA VAL A 192 9.42 -21.78 -1.08
C VAL A 192 10.25 -20.50 -1.15
N ALA A 193 11.56 -20.65 -1.36
CA ALA A 193 12.46 -19.54 -1.59
C ALA A 193 12.16 -18.88 -2.94
N GLN A 194 11.88 -17.58 -2.94
CA GLN A 194 11.67 -16.79 -4.16
C GLN A 194 12.87 -15.87 -4.45
N GLY A 195 13.75 -15.65 -3.48
CA GLY A 195 15.01 -14.95 -3.63
C GLY A 195 15.85 -15.04 -2.36
N GLU A 196 17.02 -14.42 -2.39
CA GLU A 196 17.95 -14.35 -1.24
C GLU A 196 17.25 -13.75 0.00
N TRP A 197 16.44 -12.72 -0.19
CA TRP A 197 15.80 -11.96 0.87
C TRP A 197 14.36 -12.39 1.20
N TRP A 198 13.80 -13.37 0.49
CA TRP A 198 12.38 -13.73 0.63
C TRP A 198 12.05 -15.18 0.29
N SER A 199 11.34 -15.83 1.21
CA SER A 199 10.65 -17.11 1.01
C SER A 199 9.20 -17.00 1.49
N SER A 200 8.25 -17.59 0.77
CA SER A 200 6.84 -17.60 1.15
C SER A 200 6.21 -19.00 1.15
N CYS A 201 5.14 -19.19 1.92
CA CYS A 201 4.41 -20.45 1.95
C CYS A 201 3.57 -20.66 0.69
N GLN A 202 3.75 -21.79 0.00
CA GLN A 202 3.01 -22.14 -1.23
C GLN A 202 2.53 -23.58 -1.23
#